data_AF-A0AAV7K5T7-F1
#
_entry.id   AF-A0AAV7K5T7-F1
#
_cell.length_a   1.000
_cell.length_b   1.000
_cell.length_c   1.000
_cell.angle_alpha   90.00
_cell.angle_beta   90.00
_cell.angle_gamma   90.00
#
_symmetry.space_group_name_H-M   'P 1'
#
loop_
_entity.id
_entity.type
_entity.pdbx_description
1 polymer ?
#
loop_
_entity_poly.entity_id
_entity_poly.type
_entity_poly.pdbx_seq_one_letter_code
_entity_poly.pdbx_strand_id
1 'polypeptide(L)'
;MLALPGNNSQAEQITTSYWRKSEKLLTRRKTKLGRNLPVDYNEILQCGDVEKLIRKLKAHTDTQLYYSTIEDSYDVLRRAHTATGHGEQDRMLKELSKKYVNMTYKAVEFYQSHCEECQKKRTRPLTKGVVVNPILTKASRG
;
A
#
# COMPACT_ATOMS: atom_id res chain seq x y z
N MET A 1 12.48 16.19 26.64
CA MET A 1 12.04 15.21 25.62
C MET A 1 10.70 15.69 25.11
N LEU A 2 10.64 16.25 23.89
CA LEU A 2 9.42 16.84 23.34
C LEU A 2 8.62 15.75 22.63
N ALA A 3 7.42 15.46 23.14
CA ALA A 3 6.43 14.66 22.44
C ALA A 3 5.87 15.48 21.27
N LEU A 4 6.02 14.97 20.05
CA LEU A 4 5.34 15.53 18.88
C LEU A 4 3.88 15.05 18.88
N PRO A 5 2.88 15.94 18.81
CA PRO A 5 1.50 15.54 18.60
C PRO A 5 1.31 15.18 17.12
N GLY A 6 1.46 13.89 16.81
CA GLY A 6 1.23 13.35 15.48
C GLY A 6 -0.27 13.26 15.19
N ASN A 7 -0.72 14.00 14.18
CA ASN A 7 -2.08 14.07 13.66
C ASN A 7 -2.74 12.70 13.41
N ASN A 8 -3.38 12.13 14.43
CA ASN A 8 -4.17 10.88 14.34
C ASN A 8 -5.49 11.02 13.57
N SER A 9 -5.96 12.25 13.28
CA SER A 9 -7.30 12.45 12.72
C SER A 9 -7.43 12.07 11.23
N GLN A 10 -6.37 12.20 10.43
CA GLN A 10 -6.44 11.82 9.00
C GLN A 10 -6.25 10.32 8.81
N ALA A 11 -5.30 9.70 9.52
CA ALA A 11 -5.03 8.26 9.48
C ALA A 11 -6.28 7.42 9.83
N GLU A 12 -7.09 7.87 10.80
CA GLU A 12 -8.36 7.23 11.18
C GLU A 12 -9.48 7.40 10.13
N GLN A 13 -9.55 8.55 9.43
CA GLN A 13 -10.58 8.78 8.41
C GLN A 13 -10.36 7.96 7.13
N ILE A 14 -9.09 7.73 6.79
CA ILE A 14 -8.66 6.94 5.63
C ILE A 14 -8.92 5.45 5.87
N THR A 15 -8.67 4.95 7.09
CA THR A 15 -8.90 3.55 7.44
C THR A 15 -10.38 3.22 7.59
N THR A 16 -11.19 4.10 8.14
CA THR A 16 -12.58 3.74 8.49
C THR A 16 -13.52 3.71 7.28
N SER A 17 -13.34 4.58 6.29
CA SER A 17 -14.31 4.77 5.19
C SER A 17 -14.15 3.76 4.03
N TYR A 18 -12.91 3.48 3.61
CA TYR A 18 -12.63 2.53 2.53
C TYR A 18 -12.78 1.07 3.02
N TRP A 19 -12.40 0.79 4.28
CA TRP A 19 -12.44 -0.58 4.83
C TRP A 19 -13.78 -0.99 5.43
N ARG A 20 -14.65 -0.07 5.91
CA ARG A 20 -16.06 -0.40 6.25
C ARG A 20 -16.83 -1.02 5.08
N LYS A 21 -16.48 -0.65 3.84
CA LYS A 21 -17.09 -1.22 2.62
C LYS A 21 -16.59 -2.66 2.37
N SER A 22 -15.34 -2.94 2.73
CA SER A 22 -14.69 -4.26 2.63
C SER A 22 -15.10 -5.22 3.75
N GLU A 23 -15.30 -4.73 4.98
CA GLU A 23 -15.80 -5.52 6.12
C GLU A 23 -17.22 -6.03 5.90
N LYS A 24 -18.08 -5.26 5.20
CA LYS A 24 -19.42 -5.73 4.80
C LYS A 24 -19.39 -6.98 3.92
N LEU A 25 -18.27 -7.24 3.23
CA LEU A 25 -18.06 -8.47 2.45
C LEU A 25 -17.57 -9.64 3.32
N LEU A 26 -16.93 -9.37 4.46
CA LEU A 26 -16.34 -10.37 5.36
C LEU A 26 -17.26 -10.77 6.52
N THR A 27 -18.16 -9.88 6.98
CA THR A 27 -18.98 -10.09 8.19
C THR A 27 -20.37 -10.68 7.96
N ARG A 28 -20.70 -11.12 6.74
CA ARG A 28 -22.03 -11.69 6.49
C ARG A 28 -22.12 -13.16 6.93
N ARG A 29 -22.23 -13.38 8.25
CA ARG A 29 -22.88 -14.58 8.78
C ARG A 29 -24.31 -14.59 8.25
N LYS A 30 -24.65 -15.53 7.39
CA LYS A 30 -26.05 -15.95 7.23
C LYS A 30 -26.24 -17.24 8.00
N THR A 31 -26.81 -17.09 9.18
CA THR A 31 -27.51 -18.14 9.92
C THR A 31 -28.60 -18.77 9.06
N LYS A 32 -28.64 -20.10 9.01
CA LYS A 32 -29.74 -21.05 8.70
C LYS A 32 -30.86 -20.74 7.66
N LEU A 33 -30.89 -19.61 6.97
CA LEU A 33 -31.88 -19.29 5.94
C LEU A 33 -31.18 -18.87 4.64
N GLY A 34 -31.13 -19.83 3.71
CA GLY A 34 -30.24 -19.86 2.56
C GLY A 34 -30.40 -18.69 1.58
N ARG A 35 -29.29 -17.98 1.36
CA ARG A 35 -28.96 -17.25 0.10
C ARG A 35 -27.45 -17.03 0.07
N ASN A 36 -26.75 -17.84 -0.74
CA ASN A 36 -25.29 -18.05 -0.79
C ASN A 36 -24.47 -16.80 -1.14
N LEU A 37 -23.56 -16.39 -0.25
CA LEU A 37 -22.27 -15.83 -0.64
C LEU A 37 -21.27 -16.99 -0.56
N PRO A 38 -20.24 -17.10 -1.41
CA PRO A 38 -19.37 -18.26 -1.40
C PRO A 38 -18.46 -18.22 -0.16
N VAL A 39 -18.90 -18.88 0.91
CA VAL A 39 -18.17 -19.08 2.18
C VAL A 39 -16.93 -19.98 1.99
N ASP A 40 -16.71 -20.49 0.77
CA ASP A 40 -15.68 -21.48 0.43
C ASP A 40 -14.32 -20.94 -0.03
N TYR A 41 -14.01 -19.66 0.19
CA TYR A 41 -12.71 -19.10 -0.25
C TYR A 41 -11.74 -18.73 0.87
N ASN A 42 -12.16 -18.69 2.14
CA ASN A 42 -11.31 -18.26 3.27
C ASN A 42 -11.35 -19.27 4.43
N GLU A 43 -10.26 -19.33 5.20
CA GLU A 43 -10.06 -20.17 6.39
C GLU A 43 -9.43 -19.34 7.52
N ILE A 44 -9.56 -19.79 8.76
CA ILE A 44 -8.85 -19.21 9.91
C ILE A 44 -7.69 -20.13 10.25
N LEU A 45 -6.48 -19.57 10.26
CA LEU A 45 -5.27 -20.25 10.71
C LEU A 45 -4.93 -19.76 12.12
N GLN A 46 -4.88 -20.69 13.07
CA GLN A 46 -4.43 -20.41 14.43
C GLN A 46 -2.90 -20.50 14.49
N CYS A 47 -2.25 -19.43 14.92
CA CYS A 47 -0.81 -19.33 15.13
C CYS A 47 -0.53 -18.95 16.59
N GLY A 48 -0.52 -19.96 17.47
CA GLY A 48 -0.50 -19.73 18.93
C GLY A 48 -1.78 -18.99 19.36
N ASP A 49 -1.61 -17.85 20.02
CA ASP A 49 -2.72 -17.00 20.49
C ASP A 49 -3.24 -16.03 19.41
N VAL A 50 -2.69 -16.07 18.20
CA VAL A 50 -3.06 -15.16 17.10
C VAL A 50 -3.83 -15.91 16.03
N GLU A 51 -5.07 -15.47 15.78
CA GLU A 51 -5.88 -15.92 14.65
C GLU A 51 -5.55 -15.10 13.39
N LYS A 52 -5.35 -15.79 12.26
CA LYS A 52 -5.11 -15.14 10.96
C LYS A 52 -6.12 -15.62 9.93
N LEU A 53 -6.74 -14.69 9.22
CA LEU A 53 -7.58 -15.02 8.07
C LEU A 53 -6.69 -15.33 6.86
N ILE A 54 -6.84 -16.53 6.32
CA ILE A 54 -6.11 -17.03 5.15
C ILE A 54 -7.06 -17.30 3.99
N ARG A 55 -6.54 -17.24 2.77
CA ARG A 55 -7.27 -17.69 1.58
C ARG A 55 -7.13 -19.20 1.43
N LYS A 56 -8.25 -19.90 1.20
CA LYS A 56 -8.28 -21.32 0.82
C LYS A 56 -7.46 -21.52 -0.45
N LEU A 57 -6.44 -22.36 -0.36
CA LEU A 57 -5.59 -22.70 -1.49
C LEU A 57 -6.34 -23.68 -2.39
N LYS A 58 -6.33 -23.44 -3.70
CA LYS A 58 -6.65 -24.51 -4.64
C LYS A 58 -5.46 -25.47 -4.65
N ALA A 59 -5.71 -26.77 -4.86
CA ALA A 59 -4.63 -27.74 -5.03
C ALA A 59 -3.61 -27.21 -6.06
N HIS A 60 -2.31 -27.38 -5.78
CA HIS A 60 -1.15 -26.96 -6.58
C HIS A 60 -0.52 -25.57 -6.29
N THR A 61 -0.82 -24.92 -5.16
CA THR A 61 -0.06 -23.73 -4.73
C THR A 61 0.47 -23.88 -3.31
N ASP A 62 1.79 -23.85 -3.14
CA ASP A 62 2.44 -23.95 -1.82
C ASP A 62 2.44 -22.62 -1.04
N THR A 63 2.05 -21.52 -1.69
CA THR A 63 2.12 -20.18 -1.10
C THR A 63 0.83 -19.79 -0.38
N GLN A 64 0.86 -19.81 0.95
CA GLN A 64 -0.24 -19.31 1.79
C GLN A 64 -0.39 -17.78 1.64
N LEU A 65 -1.61 -17.33 1.32
CA LEU A 65 -1.97 -15.91 1.29
C LEU A 65 -2.83 -15.52 2.49
N TYR A 66 -2.49 -14.38 3.10
CA TYR A 66 -3.12 -13.85 4.31
C TYR A 66 -3.93 -12.59 4.02
N TYR A 67 -4.87 -12.27 4.89
CA TYR A 67 -5.49 -10.96 4.97
C TYR A 67 -4.83 -10.17 6.10
N SER A 68 -4.39 -8.94 5.81
CA SER A 68 -3.94 -8.00 6.84
C SER A 68 -5.15 -7.40 7.55
N THR A 69 -5.05 -7.22 8.86
CA THR A 69 -6.01 -6.39 9.62
C THR A 69 -5.82 -4.92 9.24
N ILE A 70 -6.79 -4.08 9.61
CA ILE A 70 -6.70 -2.62 9.41
C ILE A 70 -5.52 -2.05 10.20
N GLU A 71 -5.38 -2.49 11.45
CA GLU A 71 -4.32 -2.06 12.38
C GLU A 71 -2.92 -2.40 11.83
N ASP A 72 -2.74 -3.61 11.28
CA ASP A 72 -1.46 -4.04 10.72
C ASP A 72 -1.17 -3.46 9.33
N SER A 73 -2.19 -2.98 8.62
CA SER A 73 -2.07 -2.61 7.20
C SER A 73 -1.03 -1.51 6.97
N TYR A 74 -0.97 -0.52 7.86
CA TYR A 74 0.01 0.56 7.80
C TYR A 74 1.44 0.02 7.94
N ASP A 75 1.67 -0.87 8.90
CA ASP A 75 2.98 -1.46 9.16
C ASP A 75 3.43 -2.41 8.05
N VAL A 76 2.49 -3.11 7.42
CA VAL A 76 2.75 -3.94 6.24
C VAL A 76 3.19 -3.05 5.07
N LEU A 77 2.47 -1.96 4.79
CA LEU A 77 2.81 -1.02 3.72
C LEU A 77 4.16 -0.35 3.98
N ARG A 78 4.40 0.10 5.22
CA ARG A 78 5.66 0.72 5.65
C ARG A 78 6.85 -0.21 5.44
N ARG A 79 6.77 -1.47 5.91
CA ARG A 79 7.85 -2.45 5.74
C ARG A 79 8.13 -2.74 4.28
N ALA A 80 7.09 -2.93 3.46
CA ALA A 80 7.26 -3.17 2.02
C ALA A 80 7.88 -1.96 1.31
N HIS A 81 7.48 -0.76 1.70
CA HIS A 81 8.03 0.48 1.15
C HIS A 81 9.52 0.66 1.47
N THR A 82 9.92 0.42 2.73
CA THR A 82 11.33 0.47 3.12
C THR A 82 12.14 -0.65 2.48
N ALA A 83 11.61 -1.88 2.43
CA ALA A 83 12.30 -3.03 1.84
C ALA A 83 12.54 -2.87 0.32
N THR A 84 11.65 -2.16 -0.37
CA THR A 84 11.81 -1.84 -1.80
C THR A 84 12.67 -0.60 -2.05
N GLY A 85 13.18 0.05 -0.99
CA GLY A 85 14.05 1.22 -1.09
C GLY A 85 13.31 2.47 -1.56
N HIS A 86 12.09 2.70 -1.06
CA HIS A 86 11.20 3.76 -1.57
C HIS A 86 10.90 3.59 -3.08
N GLY A 87 10.82 2.34 -3.53
CA GLY A 87 10.59 1.99 -4.93
C GLY A 87 9.17 2.35 -5.42
N GLU A 88 8.98 2.24 -6.74
CA GLU A 88 7.69 2.47 -7.38
C GLU A 88 6.57 1.56 -6.86
N GLN A 89 5.34 1.98 -7.13
CA GLN A 89 4.11 1.31 -6.72
C GLN A 89 4.08 -0.16 -7.16
N ASP A 90 4.49 -0.44 -8.39
CA ASP A 90 4.46 -1.79 -8.97
C ASP A 90 5.41 -2.74 -8.25
N ARG A 91 6.60 -2.25 -7.86
CA ARG A 91 7.58 -3.05 -7.11
C ARG A 91 7.02 -3.40 -5.73
N MET A 92 6.40 -2.44 -5.07
CA MET A 92 5.77 -2.65 -3.75
C MET A 92 4.57 -3.58 -3.85
N LEU A 93 3.71 -3.43 -4.87
CA LEU A 93 2.55 -4.29 -5.09
C LEU A 93 2.97 -5.74 -5.42
N LYS A 94 4.05 -5.93 -6.18
CA LYS A 94 4.61 -7.25 -6.47
C LYS A 94 5.10 -7.95 -5.21
N GLU A 95 5.72 -7.23 -4.27
CA GLU A 95 6.13 -7.83 -2.99
C GLU A 95 4.95 -8.14 -2.08
N LEU A 96 3.95 -7.24 -2.01
CA LEU A 96 2.78 -7.42 -1.16
C LEU A 96 1.87 -8.55 -1.64
N SER A 97 1.67 -8.68 -2.96
CA SER A 97 0.77 -9.69 -3.55
C SER A 97 1.24 -11.13 -3.35
N LYS A 98 2.53 -11.36 -3.04
CA LYS A 98 3.06 -12.68 -2.68
C LYS A 98 2.51 -13.20 -1.35
N LYS A 99 2.06 -12.31 -0.46
CA LYS A 99 1.69 -12.66 0.92
C LYS A 99 0.32 -12.18 1.33
N TYR A 100 -0.17 -11.06 0.78
CA TYR A 100 -1.41 -10.43 1.21
C TYR A 100 -2.43 -10.32 0.09
N VAL A 101 -3.66 -10.77 0.34
CA VAL A 101 -4.76 -10.73 -0.63
C VAL A 101 -5.40 -9.35 -0.72
N ASN A 102 -5.47 -8.63 0.41
CA ASN A 102 -6.19 -7.35 0.51
C ASN A 102 -5.32 -6.11 0.24
N MET A 103 -4.03 -6.28 -0.10
CA MET A 103 -3.18 -5.15 -0.46
C MET A 103 -3.45 -4.73 -1.90
N THR A 104 -4.05 -3.55 -2.05
CA THR A 104 -4.47 -3.03 -3.36
C THR A 104 -3.54 -1.92 -3.84
N TYR A 105 -3.51 -1.69 -5.15
CA TYR A 105 -2.78 -0.58 -5.75
C TYR A 105 -3.14 0.77 -5.10
N LYS A 106 -4.43 1.02 -4.83
CA LYS A 106 -4.87 2.26 -4.17
C LYS A 106 -4.29 2.44 -2.77
N ALA A 107 -4.16 1.36 -1.99
CA ALA A 107 -3.54 1.43 -0.67
C ALA A 107 -2.04 1.77 -0.77
N VAL A 108 -1.35 1.17 -1.75
CA VAL A 108 0.07 1.44 -2.04
C VAL A 108 0.26 2.89 -2.51
N GLU A 109 -0.54 3.33 -3.48
CA GLU A 109 -0.52 4.69 -4.00
C GLU A 109 -0.77 5.72 -2.91
N PHE A 110 -1.81 5.49 -2.10
CA PHE A 110 -2.16 6.35 -0.99
C PHE A 110 -1.01 6.44 0.03
N TYR A 111 -0.40 5.32 0.39
CA TYR A 111 0.73 5.33 1.32
C TYR A 111 1.93 6.11 0.73
N GLN A 112 2.29 5.85 -0.53
CA GLN A 112 3.43 6.51 -1.17
C GLN A 112 3.24 8.02 -1.34
N SER A 113 2.01 8.49 -1.57
CA SER A 113 1.73 9.93 -1.68
C SER A 113 1.92 10.69 -0.36
N HIS A 114 1.89 9.99 0.77
CA HIS A 114 2.09 10.54 2.12
C HIS A 114 3.46 10.21 2.73
N CYS A 115 4.34 9.52 2.00
CA CYS A 115 5.72 9.32 2.45
C CYS A 115 6.51 10.62 2.32
N GLU A 116 7.02 11.16 3.44
CA GLU A 116 7.79 12.40 3.46
C GLU A 116 8.99 12.39 2.52
N GLU A 117 9.71 11.27 2.44
CA GLU A 117 10.92 11.17 1.63
C GLU A 117 10.58 11.17 0.13
N CYS A 118 9.51 10.46 -0.25
CA CYS A 118 9.00 10.47 -1.61
C CYS A 118 8.40 11.83 -1.99
N GLN A 119 7.70 12.50 -1.06
CA GLN A 119 7.18 13.85 -1.27
C GLN A 119 8.31 14.85 -1.53
N LYS A 120 9.36 14.84 -0.70
CA LYS A 120 10.55 15.70 -0.89
C LYS A 120 11.24 15.46 -2.23
N LYS A 121 11.27 14.23 -2.73
CA LYS A 121 11.82 13.90 -4.07
C LYS A 121 10.95 14.47 -5.19
N ARG A 122 9.62 14.43 -5.05
CA ARG A 122 8.65 14.92 -6.05
C ARG A 122 8.55 16.45 -6.11
N THR A 123 8.69 17.13 -4.99
CA THR A 123 8.54 18.60 -4.90
C THR A 123 9.80 19.38 -5.24
N ARG A 124 10.96 18.71 -5.37
CA ARG A 124 12.19 19.35 -5.84
C ARG A 124 11.95 19.91 -7.24
N PRO A 125 12.11 21.23 -7.45
CA PRO A 125 12.02 21.80 -8.78
C PRO A 125 13.08 21.13 -9.65
N LEU A 126 12.65 20.59 -10.79
CA LEU A 126 13.56 20.11 -11.82
C LEU A 126 14.33 21.34 -12.30
N THR A 127 15.56 21.51 -11.83
CA THR A 127 16.47 22.53 -12.36
C THR A 127 16.76 22.14 -13.80
N LYS A 128 15.91 22.58 -14.74
CA LYS A 128 16.23 22.57 -16.16
C LYS A 128 17.46 23.46 -16.28
N GLY A 129 18.63 22.85 -16.40
CA GLY A 129 19.87 23.59 -16.62
C GLY A 129 19.63 24.54 -17.79
N VAL A 130 19.74 25.85 -17.53
CA VAL A 130 19.69 26.84 -18.60
C VAL A 130 20.97 26.63 -19.39
N VAL A 131 20.89 25.90 -20.50
CA VAL A 131 21.99 25.77 -21.44
C VAL A 131 22.03 27.08 -22.22
N VAL A 132 22.91 27.99 -21.81
CA VAL A 132 23.18 29.22 -22.56
C VAL A 132 24.10 28.84 -23.72
N ASN A 133 23.60 28.89 -24.95
CA ASN A 133 24.46 28.75 -26.12
C ASN A 133 25.28 30.04 -26.26
N PRO A 134 26.63 29.99 -26.28
CA PRO A 134 27.44 31.18 -26.45
C PRO A 134 27.13 31.86 -27.79
N ILE A 135 26.85 33.16 -27.77
CA ILE A 135 26.67 33.95 -28.98
C ILE A 135 28.06 34.14 -29.60
N LEU A 136 28.40 33.34 -30.61
CA LEU A 136 29.60 33.53 -31.42
C LEU A 136 29.39 34.72 -32.37
N THR A 137 29.81 35.91 -31.97
CA THR A 137 29.91 37.06 -32.88
C THR A 137 31.06 36.80 -33.87
N LYS A 138 30.74 36.59 -35.15
CA LYS A 138 31.75 36.57 -36.21
C LYS A 138 32.31 37.98 -36.38
N ALA A 139 33.59 38.16 -36.03
CA ALA A 139 34.33 39.37 -36.37
C ALA A 139 34.40 39.50 -37.89
N SER A 140 33.77 40.54 -38.44
CA SER A 140 33.94 40.96 -39.82
C SER A 140 35.39 41.37 -40.03
N ARG A 141 36.11 40.68 -40.91
CA ARG A 141 37.41 41.14 -41.42
C ARG A 141 37.16 42.35 -42.30
N GLY A 142 37.86 43.45 -42.00
CA GLY A 142 37.92 44.64 -42.84
C GLY A 142 38.72 44.43 -44.11
#